data_AF-A0A7J7MLE5-F1
#
_entry.id   AF-A0A7J7MLE5-F1
#
_cell.length_a   1.000
_cell.length_b   1.000
_cell.length_c   1.000
_cell.angle_alpha   90.00
_cell.angle_beta   90.00
_cell.angle_gamma   90.00
#
_symmetry.space_group_name_H-M   'P 1'
#
loop_
_entity.id
_entity.type
_entity.pdbx_description
1 polymer ?
#
loop_
_entity_poly.entity_id
_entity_poly.type
_entity_poly.pdbx_seq_one_letter_code
_entity_poly.pdbx_strand_id
1 'polypeptide(L)'
;MGAHFSSCGRFLAACVACMLPHVEADSGLHMQQDVTGASTSPTRHPISALQVIYELRAIAFMMCAQDVDPKNLEVLLALGMTHTNDFTSLHYIEELEQAAALKYLYGWLQNHPKYGTIAPPEWSNSLYYADVDRLFNESAQISPDDGDDHIVLGVLYNLSREYDKVIGSFQTVLKLKPRNYSL
;
A
#
# COMPACT_ATOMS: atom_id res chain seq x y z
N MET A 1 25.54 7.50 7.79
CA MET A 1 24.67 6.31 7.92
C MET A 1 23.25 6.78 7.69
N GLY A 2 22.77 6.73 6.45
CA GLY A 2 21.39 7.05 6.11
C GLY A 2 20.70 5.75 5.71
N ALA A 3 19.71 5.33 6.48
CA ALA A 3 18.85 4.23 6.08
C ALA A 3 17.84 4.77 5.06
N HIS A 4 17.87 4.20 3.85
CA HIS A 4 16.89 4.44 2.81
C HIS A 4 15.70 3.53 3.12
N PHE A 5 14.57 4.12 3.54
CA PHE A 5 13.37 3.35 3.88
C PHE A 5 12.42 3.36 2.67
N SER A 6 12.12 2.17 2.16
CA SER A 6 10.98 1.94 1.28
C SER A 6 9.74 1.81 2.17
N SER A 7 8.62 2.42 1.76
CA SER A 7 7.31 2.39 2.43
C SER A 7 6.68 0.99 2.51
N CYS A 8 7.35 -0.04 2.01
CA CYS A 8 6.87 -1.44 1.99
C CYS A 8 7.33 -2.28 3.20
N GLY A 9 7.87 -1.65 4.25
CA GLY A 9 8.63 -2.31 5.32
C GLY A 9 7.92 -3.42 6.13
N ARG A 10 6.61 -3.65 5.95
CA ARG A 10 5.87 -4.75 6.60
C ARG A 10 5.83 -6.04 5.81
N PHE A 11 6.00 -6.00 4.49
CA PHE A 11 5.61 -7.11 3.62
C PHE A 11 6.79 -7.90 3.04
N LEU A 12 8.03 -7.52 3.38
CA LEU A 12 9.26 -8.20 2.94
C LEU A 12 9.63 -9.45 3.78
N ALA A 13 8.64 -10.16 4.33
CA ALA A 13 8.85 -11.48 4.93
C ALA A 13 8.40 -12.59 3.98
N ALA A 14 8.91 -12.60 2.74
CA ALA A 14 8.74 -13.71 1.80
C ALA A 14 9.99 -14.59 1.77
N CYS A 15 9.78 -15.89 2.01
CA CYS A 15 10.77 -16.96 2.13
C CYS A 15 11.94 -16.86 1.13
N VAL A 16 13.17 -16.85 1.66
CA VAL A 16 14.44 -16.88 0.90
C VAL A 16 14.51 -18.05 -0.10
N ALA A 17 13.71 -19.12 0.10
CA ALA A 17 13.65 -20.29 -0.78
C ALA A 17 13.10 -20.02 -2.19
N CYS A 18 12.29 -18.97 -2.40
CA CYS A 18 11.77 -18.58 -3.72
C CYS A 18 12.55 -17.43 -4.38
N MET A 19 13.54 -16.88 -3.67
CA MET A 19 14.27 -15.65 -4.03
C MET A 19 15.66 -15.92 -4.65
N LEU A 20 16.06 -17.19 -4.82
CA LEU A 20 17.32 -17.53 -5.48
C LEU A 20 17.08 -17.85 -6.97
N PRO A 21 17.39 -16.94 -7.90
CA PRO A 21 17.65 -17.34 -9.27
C PRO A 21 18.91 -18.23 -9.29
N HIS A 22 18.83 -19.38 -9.95
CA HIS A 22 20.01 -20.19 -10.28
C HIS A 22 20.80 -19.42 -11.34
N VAL A 23 21.78 -18.62 -10.91
CA VAL A 23 22.65 -17.85 -11.80
C VAL A 23 23.80 -18.76 -12.22
N GLU A 24 23.70 -19.34 -13.42
CA GLU A 24 24.89 -19.71 -14.18
C GLU A 24 25.57 -18.43 -14.66
N ALA A 25 26.88 -18.37 -14.47
CA ALA A 25 27.71 -17.22 -14.71
C ALA A 25 27.77 -16.86 -16.21
N ASP A 26 27.68 -15.56 -16.54
CA ASP A 26 28.69 -14.94 -17.41
C ASP A 26 28.66 -13.39 -17.41
N SER A 27 29.76 -12.84 -16.89
CA SER A 27 30.60 -11.75 -17.40
C SER A 27 30.02 -10.61 -18.27
N GLY A 28 29.90 -9.42 -17.66
CA GLY A 28 30.49 -8.14 -18.12
C GLY A 28 29.85 -7.32 -19.25
N LEU A 29 29.40 -6.09 -18.94
CA LEU A 29 29.85 -4.84 -19.61
C LEU A 29 29.14 -3.59 -19.05
N HIS A 30 29.94 -2.54 -18.91
CA HIS A 30 29.65 -1.21 -18.37
C HIS A 30 29.17 -0.28 -19.48
N MET A 31 28.06 0.46 -19.31
CA MET A 31 27.79 1.67 -20.10
C MET A 31 27.03 2.74 -19.31
N GLN A 32 27.53 3.96 -19.44
CA GLN A 32 27.21 5.20 -18.76
C GLN A 32 26.59 6.16 -19.78
N GLN A 33 25.46 6.82 -19.46
CA GLN A 33 24.95 8.03 -20.16
C GLN A 33 23.78 8.61 -19.34
N ASP A 34 23.98 9.70 -18.60
CA ASP A 34 24.00 11.15 -18.94
C ASP A 34 22.59 11.78 -18.96
N VAL A 35 22.41 12.83 -18.15
CA VAL A 35 21.14 13.39 -17.67
C VAL A 35 20.89 14.75 -18.30
N THR A 36 19.74 14.97 -18.93
CA THR A 36 19.22 16.32 -19.25
C THR A 36 17.70 16.45 -19.02
N GLY A 37 17.36 16.98 -17.84
CA GLY A 37 16.26 17.88 -17.46
C GLY A 37 14.84 17.77 -18.07
N ALA A 38 13.86 17.46 -17.22
CA ALA A 38 12.63 18.27 -17.06
C ALA A 38 11.89 17.92 -15.75
N SER A 39 11.44 18.96 -15.06
CA SER A 39 10.76 19.04 -13.75
C SER A 39 9.79 17.92 -13.39
N THR A 40 10.04 17.22 -12.27
CA THR A 40 9.04 16.49 -11.47
C THR A 40 9.44 16.50 -9.98
N SER A 41 8.46 16.35 -9.08
CA SER A 41 8.44 16.52 -7.62
C SER A 41 9.73 16.20 -6.81
N PRO A 42 9.94 16.82 -5.61
CA PRO A 42 11.17 16.70 -4.81
C PRO A 42 11.52 15.28 -4.34
N THR A 43 10.64 14.32 -4.55
CA THR A 43 10.79 12.90 -4.16
C THR A 43 11.00 11.96 -5.33
N ARG A 44 11.25 12.45 -6.55
CA ARG A 44 11.53 11.57 -7.69
C ARG A 44 13.01 11.20 -7.75
N HIS A 45 13.43 10.32 -6.83
CA HIS A 45 14.64 9.54 -7.06
C HIS A 45 14.38 8.59 -8.24
N PRO A 46 15.34 8.39 -9.16
CA PRO A 46 15.20 7.40 -10.22
C PRO A 46 15.07 6.02 -9.55
N ILE A 47 13.87 5.46 -9.59
CA ILE A 47 13.61 4.12 -9.08
C ILE A 47 14.31 3.14 -10.01
N SER A 48 15.21 2.31 -9.46
CA SER A 48 15.90 1.30 -10.27
C SER A 48 14.90 0.30 -10.84
N ALA A 49 15.14 -0.19 -12.06
CA ALA A 49 14.30 -1.25 -12.66
C ALA A 49 14.20 -2.49 -11.75
N LEU A 50 15.23 -2.75 -10.95
CA LEU A 50 15.25 -3.82 -9.96
C LEU A 50 14.20 -3.61 -8.86
N GLN A 51 14.04 -2.38 -8.34
CA GLN A 51 13.02 -2.07 -7.34
C GLN A 51 11.61 -2.32 -7.89
N VAL A 52 11.35 -1.87 -9.12
CA VAL A 52 10.06 -2.09 -9.79
C VAL A 52 9.76 -3.59 -9.91
N ILE A 53 10.74 -4.39 -10.30
CA ILE A 53 10.59 -5.85 -10.41
C ILE A 53 10.25 -6.50 -9.06
N TYR A 54 10.87 -6.05 -7.97
CA TYR A 54 10.57 -6.59 -6.64
C TYR A 54 9.14 -6.25 -6.18
N GLU A 55 8.67 -5.02 -6.39
CA GLU A 55 7.31 -4.63 -6.01
C GLU A 55 6.25 -5.39 -6.82
N LEU A 56 6.45 -5.55 -8.14
CA LEU A 56 5.54 -6.34 -8.98
C LEU A 56 5.45 -7.80 -8.52
N ARG A 57 6.57 -8.39 -8.09
CA ARG A 57 6.58 -9.74 -7.52
C ARG A 57 5.88 -9.81 -6.17
N ALA A 58 6.04 -8.78 -5.33
CA ALA A 58 5.33 -8.70 -4.05
C ALA A 58 3.82 -8.63 -4.26
N ILE A 59 3.34 -7.81 -5.20
CA ILE A 59 1.93 -7.74 -5.59
C ILE A 59 1.42 -9.09 -6.05
N ALA A 60 2.13 -9.76 -6.97
CA ALA A 60 1.73 -11.08 -7.45
C ALA A 60 1.62 -12.10 -6.31
N PHE A 61 2.54 -12.07 -5.34
CA PHE A 61 2.47 -12.93 -4.17
C PHE A 61 1.27 -12.63 -3.29
N MET A 62 0.97 -11.34 -3.04
CA MET A 62 -0.19 -10.92 -2.27
C MET A 62 -1.51 -11.31 -2.96
N MET A 63 -1.58 -11.21 -4.29
CA MET A 63 -2.73 -11.68 -5.07
C MET A 63 -2.91 -13.21 -4.94
N CYS A 64 -1.83 -14.00 -5.04
CA CYS A 64 -1.90 -15.45 -4.80
C CYS A 64 -2.33 -15.77 -3.35
N ALA A 65 -1.84 -15.02 -2.37
CA ALA A 65 -2.24 -15.19 -0.98
C ALA A 65 -3.74 -14.88 -0.78
N GLN A 66 -4.25 -13.88 -1.49
CA GLN A 66 -5.66 -13.54 -1.49
C GLN A 66 -6.52 -14.66 -2.09
N ASP A 67 -6.06 -15.33 -3.16
CA ASP A 67 -6.78 -16.47 -3.75
C ASP A 67 -6.92 -17.65 -2.75
N VAL A 68 -5.97 -17.80 -1.84
CA VAL A 68 -5.99 -18.84 -0.79
C VAL A 68 -6.87 -18.44 0.39
N ASP A 69 -6.74 -17.20 0.88
CA ASP A 69 -7.58 -16.65 1.96
C ASP A 69 -8.08 -15.25 1.59
N PRO A 70 -9.28 -15.15 0.99
CA PRO A 70 -9.84 -13.87 0.56
C PRO A 70 -10.19 -12.91 1.70
N LYS A 71 -10.19 -13.39 2.95
CA LYS A 71 -10.58 -12.62 4.13
C LYS A 71 -9.39 -12.21 4.98
N ASN A 72 -8.18 -12.57 4.57
CA ASN A 72 -6.97 -12.24 5.30
C ASN A 72 -6.79 -10.70 5.36
N LEU A 73 -6.94 -10.15 6.56
CA LEU A 73 -6.90 -8.72 6.79
C LEU A 73 -5.54 -8.10 6.46
N GLU A 74 -4.44 -8.83 6.69
CA GLU A 74 -3.11 -8.33 6.36
C GLU A 74 -2.93 -8.22 4.85
N VAL A 75 -3.36 -9.24 4.09
CA VAL A 75 -3.29 -9.25 2.62
C VAL A 75 -4.21 -8.19 2.00
N LEU A 76 -5.44 -8.06 2.49
CA LEU A 76 -6.39 -7.05 2.01
C LEU A 76 -5.87 -5.62 2.25
N LEU A 77 -5.33 -5.37 3.44
CA LEU A 77 -4.74 -4.07 3.77
C LEU A 77 -3.51 -3.80 2.90
N ALA A 78 -2.64 -4.79 2.72
CA ALA A 78 -1.44 -4.67 1.90
C ALA A 78 -1.77 -4.33 0.44
N LEU A 79 -2.68 -5.09 -0.17
CA LEU A 79 -3.14 -4.86 -1.54
C LEU A 79 -3.79 -3.47 -1.68
N GLY A 80 -4.65 -3.09 -0.73
CA GLY A 80 -5.26 -1.75 -0.69
C GLY A 80 -4.20 -0.65 -0.68
N MET A 81 -3.24 -0.73 0.24
CA MET A 81 -2.17 0.26 0.38
C MET A 81 -1.22 0.28 -0.84
N THR A 82 -0.93 -0.88 -1.43
CA THR A 82 -0.08 -0.94 -2.61
C THR A 82 -0.74 -0.28 -3.82
N HIS A 83 -2.04 -0.48 -4.02
CA HIS A 83 -2.78 0.17 -5.11
C HIS A 83 -3.02 1.67 -4.89
N THR A 84 -2.94 2.18 -3.65
CA THR A 84 -2.98 3.62 -3.37
C THR A 84 -1.63 4.31 -3.52
N ASN A 85 -0.53 3.56 -3.51
CA ASN A 85 0.81 4.12 -3.71
C ASN A 85 1.12 4.17 -5.21
N ASP A 86 1.58 5.32 -5.70
CA ASP A 86 1.90 5.69 -7.10
C ASP A 86 2.88 4.77 -7.88
N PHE A 87 3.24 3.59 -7.35
CA PHE A 87 4.19 2.65 -7.95
C PHE A 87 3.55 1.68 -8.95
N THR A 88 2.24 1.44 -8.88
CA THR A 88 1.53 0.57 -9.85
C THR A 88 1.29 1.26 -11.21
N SER A 89 1.38 2.60 -11.26
CA SER A 89 1.09 3.47 -12.40
C SER A 89 1.95 3.27 -13.67
N LEU A 90 2.68 2.15 -13.80
CA LEU A 90 3.41 1.77 -15.00
C LEU A 90 2.51 1.20 -16.12
N HIS A 91 1.19 1.16 -15.98
CA HIS A 91 0.27 0.74 -17.05
C HIS A 91 -1.03 1.55 -17.09
N TYR A 92 -1.10 2.51 -18.02
CA TYR A 92 -2.24 3.10 -18.76
C TYR A 92 -3.67 3.23 -18.18
N ILE A 93 -3.99 2.89 -16.93
CA ILE A 93 -5.38 2.96 -16.43
C ILE A 93 -5.43 3.32 -14.94
N GLU A 94 -5.11 4.58 -14.61
CA GLU A 94 -5.18 5.14 -13.24
C GLU A 94 -6.52 4.85 -12.55
N GLU A 95 -7.63 4.88 -13.30
CA GLU A 95 -8.97 4.65 -12.77
C GLU A 95 -9.21 3.20 -12.28
N LEU A 96 -8.58 2.21 -12.91
CA LEU A 96 -8.73 0.80 -12.50
C LEU A 96 -7.95 0.49 -11.22
N GLU A 97 -6.83 1.17 -11.00
CA GLU A 97 -5.99 0.97 -9.82
C GLU A 97 -6.66 1.54 -8.57
N GLN A 98 -7.25 2.74 -8.67
CA GLN A 98 -8.01 3.33 -7.56
C GLN A 98 -9.21 2.44 -7.17
N ALA A 99 -9.96 1.93 -8.16
CA ALA A 99 -11.09 1.03 -7.91
C ALA A 99 -10.65 -0.27 -7.20
N ALA A 100 -9.49 -0.82 -7.58
CA ALA A 100 -8.90 -1.99 -6.91
C ALA A 100 -8.55 -1.67 -5.46
N ALA A 101 -7.92 -0.52 -5.21
CA ALA A 101 -7.57 -0.09 -3.85
C ALA A 101 -8.80 0.03 -2.96
N LEU A 102 -9.85 0.72 -3.43
CA LEU A 102 -11.11 0.88 -2.72
C LEU A 102 -11.78 -0.47 -2.44
N LYS A 103 -11.76 -1.41 -3.39
CA LYS A 103 -12.28 -2.76 -3.22
C LYS A 103 -11.57 -3.51 -2.09
N TYR A 104 -10.24 -3.45 -2.00
CA TYR A 104 -9.50 -4.15 -0.96
C TYR A 104 -9.65 -3.50 0.42
N LEU A 105 -9.62 -2.17 0.50
CA LEU A 105 -9.85 -1.44 1.75
C LEU A 105 -11.27 -1.64 2.27
N TYR A 106 -12.26 -1.67 1.38
CA TYR A 106 -13.62 -2.02 1.74
C TYR A 106 -13.74 -3.48 2.19
N GLY A 107 -13.08 -4.40 1.48
CA GLY A 107 -13.00 -5.81 1.87
C GLY A 107 -12.36 -6.00 3.24
N TRP A 108 -11.38 -5.17 3.60
CA TRP A 108 -10.79 -5.14 4.94
C TRP A 108 -11.86 -4.79 5.98
N LEU A 109 -12.58 -3.67 5.82
CA LEU A 109 -13.66 -3.27 6.73
C LEU A 109 -14.72 -4.37 6.87
N GLN A 110 -15.16 -4.95 5.75
CA GLN A 110 -16.18 -5.99 5.70
C GLN A 110 -15.79 -7.26 6.48
N ASN A 111 -14.52 -7.66 6.39
CA ASN A 111 -14.03 -8.87 7.07
C ASN A 111 -13.43 -8.57 8.46
N HIS A 112 -13.31 -7.29 8.82
CA HIS A 112 -12.75 -6.89 10.09
C HIS A 112 -13.70 -7.23 11.25
N PRO A 113 -13.24 -7.90 12.33
CA PRO A 113 -14.09 -8.29 13.45
C PRO A 113 -14.87 -7.15 14.11
N LYS A 114 -14.33 -5.92 14.03
CA LYS A 114 -14.95 -4.73 14.62
C LYS A 114 -15.83 -3.92 13.65
N TYR A 115 -15.55 -3.98 12.34
CA TYR A 115 -16.11 -3.02 11.37
C TYR A 115 -17.03 -3.67 10.33
N GLY A 116 -17.17 -4.99 10.31
CA GLY A 116 -18.04 -5.67 9.34
C GLY A 116 -19.50 -5.19 9.37
N THR A 117 -19.98 -4.65 10.50
CA THR A 117 -21.33 -4.09 10.62
C THR A 117 -21.54 -2.78 9.85
N ILE A 118 -20.48 -2.01 9.60
CA ILE A 118 -20.56 -0.75 8.86
C ILE A 118 -20.25 -0.91 7.36
N ALA A 119 -19.78 -2.09 6.95
CA ALA A 119 -19.43 -2.41 5.56
C ALA A 119 -20.29 -3.57 5.00
N PRO A 120 -21.57 -3.30 4.68
CA PRO A 120 -22.53 -4.33 4.29
C PRO A 120 -22.36 -4.77 2.82
N PRO A 121 -22.42 -6.08 2.51
CA PRO A 121 -21.99 -6.65 1.22
C PRO A 121 -22.67 -6.06 -0.03
N GLU A 122 -23.82 -5.42 0.09
CA GLU A 122 -24.55 -4.89 -1.06
C GLU A 122 -23.82 -3.72 -1.75
N TRP A 123 -22.88 -3.08 -1.07
CA TRP A 123 -22.21 -1.88 -1.59
C TRP A 123 -20.93 -2.17 -2.38
N SER A 124 -20.43 -3.42 -2.37
CA SER A 124 -19.12 -3.78 -2.94
C SER A 124 -18.98 -3.53 -4.45
N ASN A 125 -20.10 -3.44 -5.19
CA ASN A 125 -20.12 -3.35 -6.65
C ASN A 125 -20.15 -1.90 -7.18
N SER A 126 -20.30 -0.89 -6.31
CA SER A 126 -20.38 0.51 -6.70
C SER A 126 -19.75 1.43 -5.65
N LEU A 127 -18.50 1.14 -5.28
CA LEU A 127 -17.75 1.90 -4.29
C LEU A 127 -17.12 3.14 -4.91
N TYR A 128 -17.44 4.31 -4.36
CA TYR A 128 -16.70 5.54 -4.63
C TYR A 128 -15.74 5.84 -3.48
N TYR A 129 -14.72 6.65 -3.77
CA TYR A 129 -13.75 7.11 -2.76
C TYR A 129 -14.46 7.71 -1.53
N ALA A 130 -15.51 8.52 -1.75
CA ALA A 130 -16.27 9.16 -0.68
C ALA A 130 -16.97 8.15 0.25
N ASP A 131 -17.40 6.99 -0.27
CA ASP A 131 -18.03 5.95 0.54
C ASP A 131 -17.01 5.30 1.46
N VAL A 132 -15.84 4.94 0.91
CA VAL A 132 -14.76 4.32 1.68
C VAL A 132 -14.18 5.30 2.70
N ASP A 133 -13.94 6.56 2.33
CA ASP A 133 -13.52 7.61 3.25
C ASP A 133 -14.50 7.77 4.41
N ARG A 134 -15.82 7.86 4.13
CA ARG A 134 -16.84 7.95 5.18
C ARG A 134 -16.80 6.75 6.12
N LEU A 135 -16.64 5.54 5.60
CA LEU A 135 -16.60 4.32 6.40
C LEU A 135 -15.36 4.24 7.28
N PHE A 136 -14.19 4.65 6.77
CA PHE A 136 -12.97 4.70 7.58
C PHE A 136 -13.03 5.80 8.67
N ASN A 137 -13.71 6.92 8.40
CA ASN A 137 -13.97 7.90 9.45
C ASN A 137 -14.92 7.35 10.52
N GLU A 138 -15.88 6.51 10.14
CA GLU A 138 -16.81 5.83 11.07
C GLU A 138 -16.11 4.76 11.92
N SER A 139 -15.23 3.94 11.33
CA SER A 139 -14.41 2.96 12.08
C SER A 139 -13.49 3.63 13.10
N ALA A 140 -12.91 4.78 12.78
CA ALA A 140 -12.12 5.57 13.73
C ALA A 140 -12.94 6.08 14.93
N GLN A 141 -14.26 6.27 14.79
CA GLN A 141 -15.14 6.56 15.93
C GLN A 141 -15.43 5.31 16.76
N ILE A 142 -15.51 4.13 16.12
CA ILE A 142 -15.77 2.85 16.79
C ILE A 142 -14.56 2.39 17.61
N SER A 143 -13.35 2.48 17.06
CA SER A 143 -12.10 2.12 17.75
C SER A 143 -11.03 3.19 17.51
N PRO A 144 -11.02 4.29 18.29
CA PRO A 144 -10.04 5.37 18.12
C PRO A 144 -8.58 4.96 18.34
N ASP A 145 -8.36 3.77 18.91
CA ASP A 145 -7.06 3.17 19.23
C ASP A 145 -6.59 2.12 18.21
N ASP A 146 -7.32 1.94 17.10
CA ASP A 146 -6.91 1.03 16.04
C ASP A 146 -5.86 1.68 15.14
N GLY A 147 -4.59 1.31 15.34
CA GLY A 147 -3.50 1.87 14.55
C GLY A 147 -3.54 1.50 13.06
N ASP A 148 -4.14 0.38 12.65
CA ASP A 148 -4.23 0.04 11.22
C ASP A 148 -5.29 0.88 10.51
N ASP A 149 -6.38 1.20 11.21
CA ASP A 149 -7.40 2.15 10.73
C ASP A 149 -6.82 3.56 10.52
N HIS A 150 -6.05 4.07 11.49
CA HIS A 150 -5.36 5.37 11.36
C HIS A 150 -4.31 5.38 10.24
N ILE A 151 -3.69 4.24 9.92
CA ILE A 151 -2.80 4.12 8.76
C ILE A 151 -3.60 4.32 7.47
N VAL A 152 -4.74 3.63 7.33
CA VAL A 152 -5.58 3.76 6.12
C VAL A 152 -6.12 5.18 5.97
N LEU A 153 -6.62 5.79 7.05
CA LEU A 153 -7.06 7.19 7.02
C LEU A 153 -5.93 8.14 6.58
N GLY A 154 -4.71 7.93 7.08
CA GLY A 154 -3.54 8.72 6.65
C GLY A 154 -3.27 8.59 5.14
N VAL A 155 -3.43 7.39 4.59
CA VAL A 155 -3.29 7.15 3.14
C VAL A 155 -4.42 7.81 2.35
N LEU A 156 -5.69 7.65 2.77
CA LEU A 156 -6.83 8.28 2.12
C LEU A 156 -6.68 9.80 2.12
N TYR A 157 -6.39 10.41 3.27
CA TYR A 157 -6.16 11.86 3.35
C TYR A 157 -4.98 12.34 2.50
N ASN A 158 -3.98 11.49 2.25
CA ASN A 158 -2.90 11.83 1.33
C ASN A 158 -3.41 11.94 -0.12
N LEU A 159 -4.25 11.00 -0.55
CA LEU A 159 -4.89 11.01 -1.87
C LEU A 159 -5.80 12.23 -2.04
N SER A 160 -6.54 12.64 -1.00
CA SER A 160 -7.35 13.86 -1.01
C SER A 160 -6.56 15.15 -0.76
N ARG A 161 -5.25 15.06 -0.54
CA ARG A 161 -4.33 16.19 -0.25
C ARG A 161 -4.68 16.96 1.04
N GLU A 162 -5.32 16.30 1.99
CA GLU A 162 -5.67 16.84 3.31
C GLU A 162 -4.51 16.64 4.30
N TYR A 163 -3.37 17.27 4.03
CA TYR A 163 -2.11 17.01 4.73
C TYR A 163 -2.14 17.21 6.25
N ASP A 164 -2.95 18.15 6.75
CA ASP A 164 -3.10 18.34 8.21
C ASP A 164 -3.71 17.11 8.89
N LYS A 165 -4.70 16.47 8.23
CA LYS A 165 -5.32 15.24 8.73
C LYS A 165 -4.35 14.07 8.62
N VAL A 166 -3.56 14.00 7.55
CA VAL A 166 -2.47 13.00 7.40
C VAL A 166 -1.53 13.04 8.60
N ILE A 167 -1.07 14.23 8.99
CA ILE A 167 -0.20 14.42 10.14
C ILE A 167 -0.88 13.92 11.42
N GLY A 168 -2.16 14.29 11.64
CA GLY A 168 -2.92 13.85 12.80
C GLY A 168 -3.07 12.32 12.90
N SER A 169 -3.38 11.66 11.79
CA SER A 169 -3.50 10.21 11.70
C SER A 169 -2.17 9.53 12.03
N PHE A 170 -1.06 9.90 11.39
CA PHE A 170 0.23 9.26 11.66
C PHE A 170 0.80 9.59 13.05
N GLN A 171 0.54 10.78 13.60
CA GLN A 171 0.86 11.06 15.01
C GLN A 171 0.11 10.11 15.95
N THR A 172 -1.13 9.75 15.64
CA THR A 172 -1.91 8.79 16.41
C THR A 172 -1.32 7.39 16.29
N VAL A 173 -0.94 6.96 15.09
CA VAL A 173 -0.25 5.67 14.89
C VAL A 173 1.04 5.59 15.70
N LEU A 174 1.87 6.64 15.69
CA LEU A 174 3.12 6.68 16.46
C LEU A 174 2.89 6.60 17.98
N LYS A 175 1.76 7.12 18.48
CA LYS A 175 1.37 6.98 19.90
C LYS A 175 0.90 5.55 20.22
N LEU A 176 0.09 4.96 19.36
CA LEU A 176 -0.52 3.64 19.57
C LEU A 176 0.48 2.49 19.35
N LYS A 177 1.35 2.63 18.36
CA LYS A 177 2.32 1.61 17.95
C LYS A 177 3.76 2.19 17.94
N PRO A 178 4.33 2.60 19.09
CA PRO A 178 5.58 3.37 19.17
C PRO A 178 6.85 2.62 18.74
N ARG A 179 6.78 1.30 18.55
CA ARG A 179 7.89 0.45 18.08
C ARG A 179 7.62 -0.16 16.69
N ASN A 180 6.53 0.24 16.06
CA ASN A 180 6.15 -0.24 14.75
C ASN A 180 6.64 0.77 13.70
N TYR A 181 7.91 0.67 13.32
CA TYR A 181 8.57 1.53 12.32
C TYR A 181 8.20 1.21 10.87
N SER A 182 7.02 0.64 10.71
CA SER A 182 6.50 0.10 9.47
C SER A 182 5.78 1.12 8.58
N LEU A 183 5.85 2.39 8.96
CA LEU A 183 5.24 3.54 8.31
C LEU A 183 6.10 4.04 7.14
#